data_AF-A0A1E5JQ78-F1
#
_entry.id   AF-A0A1E5JQ78-F1
#
_cell.length_a   1.000
_cell.length_b   1.000
_cell.length_c   1.000
_cell.angle_alpha   90.00
_cell.angle_beta   90.00
_cell.angle_gamma   90.00
#
_symmetry.space_group_name_H-M   'P 1'
#
loop_
_entity.id
_entity.type
_entity.pdbx_description
1 polymer ?
#
loop_
_entity_poly.entity_id
_entity_poly.type
_entity_poly.pdbx_seq_one_letter_code
_entity_poly.pdbx_strand_id
1 'polypeptide(L)'
;MFSSSSEYIQALREGKYLQLLGWTDFLTHTYALKDADDTINFLIFEWLNNGYLEEDAKKLAVLHAVFDLESRPLQGKLDYSFKAITIALFVCMVFQKSGVDMMLLPEKKVMRSTVNQLIEKTLDELNAFTYKERLEGMQTQFYQWVEHVDAREVMDVFQKIDAITRPRYLLEDYILHLERIKLKDDELYATRLSMARRFLGYLYEQTELTPEVEEVIATYVNSLRELHPGKGEVECLDEISPPSTLVHTWRWVAGIGISFFSIILREKSISELISGTNLTVNSVDTTELKK
;
A
#
# COMPACT_ATOMS: atom_id res chain seq x y z
N MET A 1 13.79 4.08 2.03
CA MET A 1 14.05 3.17 3.16
C MET A 1 15.07 3.84 4.07
N PHE A 2 14.86 3.85 5.39
CA PHE A 2 15.81 4.48 6.30
C PHE A 2 17.11 3.67 6.39
N SER A 3 18.16 4.32 6.92
CA SER A 3 19.52 3.80 6.97
C SER A 3 19.90 3.18 8.32
N SER A 4 19.07 3.40 9.35
CA SER A 4 19.35 2.95 10.71
C SER A 4 18.08 2.66 11.51
N SER A 5 18.19 1.76 12.51
CA SER A 5 17.09 1.45 13.43
C SER A 5 16.61 2.66 14.26
N SER A 6 17.51 3.59 14.59
CA SER A 6 17.15 4.81 15.32
C SER A 6 16.15 5.67 14.55
N GLU A 7 16.25 5.73 13.21
CA GLU A 7 15.27 6.45 12.36
C GLU A 7 13.88 5.80 12.41
N TYR A 8 13.81 4.46 12.44
CA TYR A 8 12.54 3.74 12.59
C TYR A 8 11.91 3.93 13.97
N ILE A 9 12.72 3.92 15.04
CA ILE A 9 12.26 4.20 16.40
C ILE A 9 11.83 5.67 16.52
N GLN A 10 12.53 6.59 15.87
CA GLN A 10 12.12 7.99 15.79
C GLN A 10 10.79 8.14 15.05
N ALA A 11 10.57 7.39 13.96
CA ALA A 11 9.29 7.36 13.25
C ALA A 11 8.14 6.90 14.15
N LEU A 12 8.36 5.90 15.02
CA LEU A 12 7.38 5.50 16.06
C LEU A 12 7.05 6.68 16.99
N ARG A 13 8.07 7.36 17.50
CA ARG A 13 7.91 8.51 18.43
C ARG A 13 7.16 9.67 17.78
N GLU A 14 7.32 9.85 16.48
CA GLU A 14 6.64 10.85 15.66
C GLU A 14 5.25 10.41 15.17
N GLY A 15 4.81 9.18 15.45
CA GLY A 15 3.53 8.65 14.98
C GLY A 15 3.50 8.31 13.49
N LYS A 16 4.66 8.15 12.85
CA LYS A 16 4.81 7.74 11.44
C LYS A 16 4.82 6.22 11.32
N TYR A 17 3.68 5.60 11.63
CA TYR A 17 3.60 4.15 11.82
C TYR A 17 3.88 3.31 10.57
N LEU A 18 3.47 3.73 9.37
CA LEU A 18 3.79 2.99 8.15
C LEU A 18 5.31 2.95 7.87
N GLN A 19 6.05 4.00 8.29
CA GLN A 19 7.51 3.98 8.21
C GLN A 19 8.09 3.00 9.22
N LEU A 20 7.62 3.02 10.47
CA LEU A 20 8.01 2.06 11.51
C LEU A 20 7.81 0.61 11.03
N LEU A 21 6.68 0.29 10.39
CA LEU A 21 6.41 -1.08 9.93
C LEU A 21 7.41 -1.57 8.87
N GLY A 22 8.09 -0.66 8.17
CA GLY A 22 9.21 -0.98 7.27
C GLY A 22 10.51 -1.38 7.98
N TRP A 23 10.56 -1.33 9.32
CA TRP A 23 11.76 -1.66 10.09
C TRP A 23 12.12 -3.14 9.98
N THR A 24 11.12 -4.03 9.92
CA THR A 24 11.36 -5.48 9.74
C THR A 24 12.05 -5.78 8.41
N ASP A 25 11.67 -5.07 7.35
CA ASP A 25 12.35 -5.20 6.05
C ASP A 25 13.78 -4.68 6.13
N PHE A 26 14.00 -3.55 6.81
CA PHE A 26 15.34 -3.01 6.98
C PHE A 26 16.26 -4.00 7.69
N LEU A 27 15.80 -4.62 8.78
CA LEU A 27 16.60 -5.58 9.53
C LEU A 27 16.87 -6.86 8.73
N THR A 28 15.84 -7.41 8.08
CA THR A 28 15.99 -8.62 7.26
C THR A 28 16.98 -8.43 6.12
N HIS A 29 16.98 -7.25 5.47
CA HIS A 29 17.95 -6.92 4.42
C HIS A 29 19.34 -6.61 4.98
N THR A 30 19.45 -5.78 6.01
CA THR A 30 20.73 -5.32 6.59
C THR A 30 21.53 -6.49 7.18
N TYR A 31 20.85 -7.41 7.84
CA TYR A 31 21.47 -8.53 8.55
C TYR A 31 21.32 -9.89 7.84
N ALA A 32 20.70 -9.92 6.66
CA ALA A 32 20.43 -11.14 5.89
C ALA A 32 19.77 -12.24 6.74
N LEU A 33 18.72 -11.85 7.47
CA LEU A 33 17.99 -12.72 8.40
C LEU A 33 17.20 -13.78 7.63
N LYS A 34 17.09 -15.00 8.18
CA LYS A 34 16.52 -16.14 7.45
C LYS A 34 15.11 -16.50 7.89
N ASP A 35 14.76 -16.20 9.13
CA ASP A 35 13.49 -16.58 9.72
C ASP A 35 12.90 -15.49 10.64
N ALA A 36 11.71 -15.78 11.15
CA ALA A 36 10.96 -14.86 12.01
C ALA A 36 11.64 -14.65 13.37
N ASP A 37 12.25 -15.71 13.93
CA ASP A 37 12.90 -15.66 15.24
C ASP A 37 14.14 -14.77 15.19
N ASP A 38 14.95 -14.91 14.14
CA ASP A 38 16.05 -14.00 13.83
C ASP A 38 15.56 -12.54 13.79
N THR A 39 14.45 -12.29 13.10
CA THR A 39 13.89 -10.94 12.94
C THR A 39 13.46 -10.34 14.29
N ILE A 40 12.80 -11.14 15.13
CA ILE A 40 12.38 -10.72 16.47
C ILE A 40 13.60 -10.44 17.36
N ASN A 41 14.61 -11.31 17.35
CA ASN A 41 15.83 -11.13 18.14
C ASN A 41 16.58 -9.86 17.76
N PHE A 42 16.65 -9.55 16.46
CA PHE A 42 17.26 -8.31 15.98
C PHE A 42 16.42 -7.08 16.31
N LEU A 43 15.08 -7.16 16.26
CA LEU A 43 14.24 -6.07 16.73
C LEU A 43 14.51 -5.77 18.21
N ILE A 44 14.56 -6.79 19.07
CA ILE A 44 14.84 -6.64 20.50
C ILE A 44 16.22 -5.99 20.70
N PHE A 45 17.24 -6.57 20.06
CA PHE A 45 18.62 -6.10 20.14
C PHE A 45 18.74 -4.63 19.71
N GLU A 46 18.22 -4.29 18.54
CA GLU A 46 18.30 -2.94 18.00
C GLU A 46 17.49 -1.94 18.83
N TRP A 47 16.31 -2.31 19.32
CA TRP A 47 15.50 -1.40 20.13
C TRP A 47 16.19 -1.03 21.44
N LEU A 48 16.80 -2.02 22.12
CA LEU A 48 17.51 -1.78 23.36
C LEU A 48 18.78 -0.93 23.14
N ASN A 49 19.56 -1.24 22.10
CA ASN A 49 20.79 -0.50 21.80
C ASN A 49 20.54 0.92 21.25
N ASN A 50 19.35 1.19 20.73
CA ASN A 50 18.92 2.52 20.30
C ASN A 50 18.07 3.25 21.38
N GLY A 51 18.11 2.78 22.63
CA GLY A 51 17.52 3.46 23.77
C GLY A 51 16.00 3.34 23.81
N TYR A 52 15.50 2.11 23.95
CA TYR A 52 14.11 1.81 24.25
C TYR A 52 13.59 2.62 25.45
N LEU A 53 12.40 3.20 25.31
CA LEU A 53 11.69 3.96 26.34
C LEU A 53 10.29 3.41 26.56
N GLU A 54 9.73 3.57 27.77
CA GLU A 54 8.32 3.21 28.05
C GLU A 54 7.35 3.97 27.12
N GLU A 55 7.68 5.20 26.75
CA GLU A 55 6.90 5.99 25.79
C GLU A 55 6.84 5.34 24.40
N ASP A 56 7.85 4.57 24.00
CA ASP A 56 7.81 3.80 22.75
C ASP A 56 6.70 2.74 22.82
N ALA A 57 6.54 2.09 23.98
CA ALA A 57 5.48 1.10 24.21
C ALA A 57 4.09 1.74 24.17
N LYS A 58 3.92 2.91 24.79
CA LYS A 58 2.66 3.68 24.73
C LYS A 58 2.33 4.13 23.31
N LYS A 59 3.33 4.57 22.53
CA LYS A 59 3.13 4.92 21.12
C LYS A 59 2.76 3.72 20.26
N LEU A 60 3.29 2.53 20.56
CA LEU A 60 2.87 1.30 19.88
C LEU A 60 1.46 0.86 20.33
N ALA A 61 1.05 1.14 21.56
CA ALA A 61 -0.31 0.87 22.03
C ALA A 61 -1.36 1.65 21.21
N VAL A 62 -1.07 2.90 20.81
CA VAL A 62 -1.91 3.66 19.87
C VAL A 62 -2.07 2.91 18.53
N LEU A 63 -0.97 2.41 17.96
CA LEU A 63 -1.03 1.63 16.72
C LEU A 63 -1.80 0.32 16.91
N HIS A 64 -1.69 -0.32 18.08
CA HIS A 64 -2.44 -1.53 18.40
C HIS A 64 -3.95 -1.27 18.46
N ALA A 65 -4.37 -0.16 19.07
CA ALA A 65 -5.77 0.24 19.07
C ALA A 65 -6.32 0.44 17.64
N VAL A 66 -5.49 0.96 16.72
CA VAL A 66 -5.84 1.08 15.29
C VAL A 66 -5.88 -0.28 14.59
N PHE A 67 -4.97 -1.18 14.94
CA PHE A 67 -4.92 -2.55 14.42
C PHE A 67 -6.19 -3.35 14.77
N ASP A 68 -6.72 -3.16 15.97
CA ASP A 68 -7.91 -3.86 16.47
C ASP A 68 -9.24 -3.35 15.87
N LEU A 69 -9.22 -2.26 15.09
CA LEU A 69 -10.41 -1.76 14.41
C LEU A 69 -10.94 -2.77 13.38
N GLU A 70 -12.27 -2.86 13.28
CA GLU A 70 -12.95 -3.78 12.34
C GLU A 70 -12.58 -3.52 10.86
N SER A 71 -12.19 -2.29 10.52
CA SER A 71 -11.73 -1.91 9.18
C SER A 71 -10.42 -2.61 8.77
N ARG A 72 -9.65 -3.16 9.72
CA ARG A 72 -8.39 -3.87 9.51
C ARG A 72 -7.43 -3.09 8.57
N PRO A 73 -6.96 -1.90 8.99
CA PRO A 73 -6.12 -1.04 8.15
C PRO A 73 -4.75 -1.64 7.86
N LEU A 74 -4.28 -2.60 8.67
CA LEU A 74 -3.01 -3.30 8.49
C LEU A 74 -3.29 -4.75 8.07
N GLN A 75 -2.91 -5.12 6.85
CA GLN A 75 -3.13 -6.44 6.28
C GLN A 75 -1.83 -6.99 5.67
N GLY A 76 -1.81 -8.30 5.44
CA GLY A 76 -0.70 -9.00 4.81
C GLY A 76 0.63 -8.71 5.50
N LYS A 77 1.54 -8.09 4.76
CA LYS A 77 2.89 -7.78 5.25
C LYS A 77 2.90 -6.79 6.42
N LEU A 78 2.01 -5.79 6.42
CA LEU A 78 1.94 -4.79 7.50
C LEU A 78 1.49 -5.42 8.82
N ASP A 79 0.51 -6.34 8.76
CA ASP A 79 0.06 -7.13 9.91
C ASP A 79 1.21 -7.98 10.47
N TYR A 80 1.93 -8.70 9.61
CA TYR A 80 3.09 -9.48 10.02
C TYR A 80 4.17 -8.63 10.71
N SER A 81 4.56 -7.51 10.10
CA SER A 81 5.54 -6.59 10.66
C SER A 81 5.10 -6.04 12.01
N PHE A 82 3.83 -5.66 12.14
CA PHE A 82 3.27 -5.15 13.38
C PHE A 82 3.32 -6.19 14.51
N LYS A 83 2.95 -7.43 14.22
CA LYS A 83 3.01 -8.53 15.19
C LYS A 83 4.44 -8.82 15.63
N ALA A 84 5.40 -8.88 14.70
CA ALA A 84 6.80 -9.11 15.03
C ALA A 84 7.37 -8.00 15.95
N ILE A 85 7.07 -6.73 15.64
CA ILE A 85 7.47 -5.57 16.45
C ILE A 85 6.81 -5.63 17.84
N THR A 86 5.52 -6.00 17.93
CA THR A 86 4.81 -6.12 19.21
C THR A 86 5.39 -7.23 20.10
N ILE A 87 5.75 -8.38 19.51
CA ILE A 87 6.42 -9.47 20.24
C ILE A 87 7.77 -8.99 20.78
N ALA A 88 8.58 -8.34 19.94
CA ALA A 88 9.87 -7.77 20.35
C ALA A 88 9.70 -6.74 21.47
N LEU A 89 8.68 -5.86 21.39
CA LEU A 89 8.38 -4.87 22.42
C LEU A 89 8.16 -5.52 23.79
N PHE A 90 7.36 -6.58 23.87
CA PHE A 90 7.09 -7.24 25.15
C PHE A 90 8.37 -7.77 25.80
N VAL A 91 9.28 -8.30 24.99
CA VAL A 91 10.58 -8.76 25.48
C VAL A 91 11.45 -7.58 25.95
N CYS A 92 11.46 -6.45 25.20
CA CYS A 92 12.13 -5.22 25.64
C CYS A 92 11.57 -4.70 26.98
N MET A 93 10.26 -4.70 27.16
CA MET A 93 9.60 -4.32 28.42
C MET A 93 10.08 -5.21 29.59
N VAL A 94 10.14 -6.53 29.36
CA VAL A 94 10.63 -7.49 30.37
C VAL A 94 12.09 -7.19 30.73
N PHE A 95 12.96 -6.99 29.74
CA PHE A 95 14.38 -6.73 29.98
C PHE A 95 14.61 -5.40 30.70
N GLN A 96 13.89 -4.33 30.32
CA GLN A 96 13.96 -3.04 31.02
C GLN A 96 13.52 -3.19 32.49
N LYS A 97 12.38 -3.83 32.76
CA LYS A 97 11.88 -4.06 34.13
C LYS A 97 12.83 -4.93 34.96
N SER A 98 13.59 -5.79 34.29
CA SER A 98 14.54 -6.69 34.93
C SER A 98 15.89 -6.05 35.22
N GLY A 99 16.13 -4.80 34.78
CA GLY A 99 17.44 -4.15 34.89
C GLY A 99 18.53 -4.86 34.08
N VAL A 100 18.14 -5.58 33.02
CA VAL A 100 19.07 -6.28 32.14
C VAL A 100 19.73 -5.25 31.24
N ASP A 101 21.06 -5.17 31.29
CA ASP A 101 21.84 -4.38 30.37
C ASP A 101 22.28 -5.25 29.18
N MET A 102 21.75 -4.93 28.00
CA MET A 102 22.01 -5.64 26.75
C MET A 102 22.80 -4.77 25.77
N MET A 103 23.84 -4.10 26.28
CA MET A 103 24.79 -3.37 25.45
C MET A 103 25.81 -4.35 24.85
N LEU A 104 25.78 -4.54 23.53
CA LEU A 104 26.98 -4.97 22.82
C LEU A 104 27.80 -3.74 22.48
N LEU A 105 29.12 -3.81 22.74
CA LEU A 105 30.04 -2.80 22.25
C LEU A 105 29.86 -2.66 20.72
N PRO A 106 29.95 -1.43 20.18
CA PRO A 106 29.59 -1.14 18.80
C PRO A 106 30.61 -1.78 17.83
N GLU A 107 30.44 -3.06 17.52
CA GLU A 107 31.06 -3.67 16.36
C GLU A 107 30.23 -3.34 15.12
N LYS A 108 30.89 -2.83 14.09
CA LYS A 108 30.28 -2.35 12.83
C LYS A 108 29.42 -3.40 12.09
N LYS A 109 29.50 -4.68 12.46
CA LYS A 109 28.63 -5.76 11.97
C LYS A 109 28.49 -6.85 13.03
N VAL A 110 27.41 -6.78 13.81
CA VAL A 110 27.07 -7.88 14.73
C VAL A 110 26.58 -9.07 13.91
N MET A 111 27.16 -10.24 14.17
CA MET A 111 26.72 -11.48 13.51
C MET A 111 25.40 -11.97 14.08
N ARG A 112 24.57 -12.57 13.22
CA ARG A 112 23.29 -13.17 13.62
C ARG A 112 23.40 -14.17 14.78
N SER A 113 24.38 -15.06 14.73
CA SER A 113 24.62 -16.03 15.81
C SER A 113 24.92 -15.35 17.14
N THR A 114 25.61 -14.20 17.10
CA THR A 114 25.97 -13.43 18.30
C THR A 114 24.73 -12.81 18.94
N VAL A 115 23.83 -12.23 18.13
CA VAL A 115 22.56 -11.68 18.65
C VAL A 115 21.69 -12.78 19.23
N ASN A 116 21.50 -13.89 18.51
CA ASN A 116 20.67 -14.99 19.00
C ASN A 116 21.21 -15.58 20.32
N GLN A 117 22.52 -15.80 20.41
CA GLN A 117 23.16 -16.28 21.65
C GLN A 117 23.04 -15.27 22.79
N LEU A 118 23.12 -13.97 22.50
CA LEU A 118 22.93 -12.93 23.51
C LEU A 118 21.51 -12.99 24.09
N ILE A 119 20.49 -12.97 23.22
CA ILE A 119 19.09 -13.03 23.65
C ILE A 119 18.81 -14.32 24.43
N GLU A 120 19.26 -15.47 23.93
CA GLU A 120 19.09 -16.77 24.59
C GLU A 120 19.72 -16.77 25.99
N LYS A 121 20.99 -16.34 26.10
CA LYS A 121 21.69 -16.26 27.39
C LYS A 121 20.98 -15.33 28.36
N THR A 122 20.52 -14.18 27.90
CA THR A 122 19.80 -13.21 28.73
C THR A 122 18.45 -13.76 29.21
N LEU A 123 17.73 -14.52 28.37
CA LEU A 123 16.51 -15.20 28.77
C LEU A 123 16.78 -16.30 29.81
N ASP A 124 17.87 -17.06 29.65
CA ASP A 124 18.27 -18.08 30.61
C ASP A 124 18.61 -17.50 31.99
N GLU A 125 19.27 -16.33 32.03
CA GLU A 125 19.60 -15.61 33.26
C GLU A 125 18.34 -15.20 34.06
N LEU A 126 17.23 -14.93 33.38
CA LEU A 126 15.97 -14.57 34.04
C LEU A 126 15.26 -15.76 34.68
N ASN A 127 15.65 -17.01 34.38
CA ASN A 127 14.90 -18.23 34.64
C ASN A 127 13.48 -18.24 33.99
N ALA A 128 13.07 -19.41 33.49
CA ALA A 128 11.86 -19.53 32.67
C ALA A 128 10.56 -19.12 33.39
N PHE A 129 10.45 -19.39 34.70
CA PHE A 129 9.27 -19.06 35.48
C PHE A 129 9.11 -17.54 35.64
N THR A 130 10.19 -16.87 36.04
CA THR A 130 10.20 -15.41 36.27
C THR A 130 10.04 -14.67 34.95
N TYR A 131 10.66 -15.16 33.86
CA TYR A 131 10.44 -14.59 32.53
C TYR A 131 8.95 -14.64 32.15
N LYS A 132 8.30 -15.79 32.29
CA LYS A 132 6.88 -15.95 31.96
C LYS A 132 5.98 -15.03 32.78
N GLU A 133 6.16 -15.00 34.11
CA GLU A 133 5.39 -14.12 35.00
C GLU A 133 5.57 -12.64 34.64
N ARG A 134 6.81 -12.21 34.36
CA ARG A 134 7.10 -10.83 33.95
C ARG A 134 6.47 -10.52 32.61
N LEU A 135 6.55 -11.43 31.64
CA LEU A 135 5.96 -11.27 30.32
C LEU A 135 4.44 -11.08 30.41
N GLU A 136 3.74 -11.93 31.17
CA GLU A 136 2.30 -11.80 31.41
C GLU A 136 1.95 -10.44 32.04
N GLY A 137 2.75 -10.00 33.00
CA GLY A 137 2.59 -8.67 33.61
C GLY A 137 2.80 -7.52 32.63
N MET A 138 3.81 -7.60 31.75
CA MET A 138 4.08 -6.57 30.73
C MET A 138 3.01 -6.54 29.63
N GLN A 139 2.53 -7.70 29.20
CA GLN A 139 1.41 -7.79 28.26
C GLN A 139 0.14 -7.18 28.86
N THR A 140 -0.19 -7.52 30.11
CA THR A 140 -1.34 -6.95 30.82
C THR A 140 -1.26 -5.42 30.88
N GLN A 141 -0.08 -4.89 31.24
CA GLN A 141 0.16 -3.45 31.29
C GLN A 141 0.02 -2.79 29.90
N PHE A 142 0.54 -3.42 28.85
CA PHE A 142 0.43 -2.91 27.50
C PHE A 142 -1.03 -2.84 27.03
N TYR A 143 -1.81 -3.90 27.22
CA TYR A 143 -3.22 -3.91 26.82
C TYR A 143 -4.06 -2.92 27.64
N GLN A 144 -3.72 -2.69 28.90
CA GLN A 144 -4.30 -1.58 29.65
C GLN A 144 -4.02 -0.24 28.98
N TRP A 145 -2.79 0.01 28.48
CA TRP A 145 -2.52 1.23 27.71
C TRP A 145 -3.35 1.29 26.43
N VAL A 146 -3.49 0.18 25.70
CA VAL A 146 -4.34 0.10 24.48
C VAL A 146 -5.79 0.50 24.78
N GLU A 147 -6.38 -0.04 25.84
CA GLU A 147 -7.76 0.27 26.25
C GLU A 147 -7.96 1.74 26.65
N HIS A 148 -6.91 2.42 27.10
CA HIS A 148 -6.95 3.81 27.57
C HIS A 148 -6.44 4.82 26.53
N VAL A 149 -6.14 4.40 25.30
CA VAL A 149 -5.76 5.34 24.23
C VAL A 149 -6.95 6.25 23.93
N ASP A 150 -6.67 7.55 23.74
CA ASP A 150 -7.70 8.51 23.36
C ASP A 150 -8.30 8.17 21.99
N ALA A 151 -9.62 8.09 21.92
CA ALA A 151 -10.33 7.69 20.70
C ALA A 151 -10.09 8.66 19.53
N ARG A 152 -9.79 9.94 19.79
CA ARG A 152 -9.45 10.88 18.71
C ARG A 152 -8.06 10.61 18.18
N GLU A 153 -7.08 10.35 19.05
CA GLU A 153 -5.74 9.92 18.62
C GLU A 153 -5.81 8.65 17.77
N VAL A 154 -6.61 7.64 18.18
CA VAL A 154 -6.84 6.43 17.36
C VAL A 154 -7.40 6.78 15.99
N MET A 155 -8.42 7.63 15.93
CA MET A 155 -9.07 8.01 14.67
C MET A 155 -8.11 8.80 13.75
N ASP A 156 -7.34 9.73 14.29
CA ASP A 156 -6.38 10.53 13.54
C ASP A 156 -5.28 9.64 12.94
N VAL A 157 -4.79 8.66 13.70
CA VAL A 157 -3.81 7.68 13.21
C VAL A 157 -4.43 6.74 12.18
N PHE A 158 -5.64 6.24 12.45
CA PHE A 158 -6.37 5.41 11.49
C PHE A 158 -6.51 6.12 10.14
N GLN A 159 -6.96 7.37 10.11
CA GLN A 159 -7.11 8.12 8.87
C GLN A 159 -5.79 8.26 8.09
N LYS A 160 -4.68 8.51 8.77
CA LYS A 160 -3.36 8.61 8.12
C LYS A 160 -2.91 7.29 7.52
N ILE A 161 -3.14 6.18 8.22
CA ILE A 161 -2.79 4.84 7.72
C ILE A 161 -3.72 4.45 6.57
N ASP A 162 -5.03 4.57 6.76
CA ASP A 162 -6.08 4.17 5.81
C ASP A 162 -5.97 4.95 4.49
N ALA A 163 -5.60 6.24 4.55
CA ALA A 163 -5.35 7.07 3.38
C ALA A 163 -4.31 6.47 2.40
N ILE A 164 -3.42 5.61 2.88
CA ILE A 164 -2.44 4.90 2.05
C ILE A 164 -2.80 3.43 1.88
N THR A 165 -3.25 2.75 2.93
CA THR A 165 -3.48 1.30 2.87
C THR A 165 -4.76 0.93 2.14
N ARG A 166 -5.83 1.73 2.24
CA ARG A 166 -7.08 1.47 1.53
C ARG A 166 -6.91 1.50 0.00
N PRO A 167 -6.26 2.51 -0.61
CA PRO A 167 -5.91 2.48 -2.02
C PRO A 167 -5.12 1.23 -2.44
N ARG A 168 -4.20 0.74 -1.59
CA ARG A 168 -3.41 -0.48 -1.88
C ARG A 168 -4.32 -1.69 -1.97
N TYR A 169 -5.15 -1.94 -0.96
CA TYR A 169 -5.98 -3.14 -0.90
C TYR A 169 -7.05 -3.15 -2.00
N LEU A 170 -7.67 -1.99 -2.28
CA LEU A 170 -8.59 -1.87 -3.42
C LEU A 170 -7.90 -2.18 -4.75
N LEU A 171 -6.65 -1.72 -4.91
CA LEU A 171 -5.89 -1.97 -6.13
C LEU A 171 -5.41 -3.42 -6.25
N GLU A 172 -5.10 -4.09 -5.14
CA GLU A 172 -4.83 -5.53 -5.11
C GLU A 172 -6.04 -6.34 -5.56
N ASP A 173 -7.21 -6.03 -5.01
CA ASP A 173 -8.47 -6.65 -5.42
C ASP A 173 -8.80 -6.39 -6.89
N TYR A 174 -8.55 -5.17 -7.36
CA TYR A 174 -8.67 -4.80 -8.78
C TYR A 174 -7.74 -5.63 -9.68
N ILE A 175 -6.48 -5.79 -9.30
CA ILE A 175 -5.51 -6.60 -10.06
C ILE A 175 -5.94 -8.06 -10.08
N LEU A 176 -6.38 -8.62 -8.95
CA LEU A 176 -6.89 -10.00 -8.88
C LEU A 176 -8.14 -10.18 -9.75
N HIS A 177 -9.02 -9.19 -9.78
CA HIS A 177 -10.21 -9.19 -10.64
C HIS A 177 -9.82 -9.23 -12.11
N LEU A 178 -8.90 -8.36 -12.54
CA LEU A 178 -8.34 -8.35 -13.90
C LEU A 178 -7.77 -9.73 -14.26
N GLU A 179 -6.90 -10.28 -13.42
CA GLU A 179 -6.22 -11.56 -13.66
C GLU A 179 -7.18 -12.74 -13.83
N ARG A 180 -8.34 -12.70 -13.17
CA ARG A 180 -9.34 -13.77 -13.19
C ARG A 180 -10.28 -13.70 -14.39
N ILE A 181 -10.71 -12.51 -14.78
CA ILE A 181 -11.76 -12.37 -15.80
C ILE A 181 -11.23 -12.52 -17.21
N LYS A 182 -9.94 -12.19 -17.48
CA LYS A 182 -9.28 -12.31 -18.80
C LYS A 182 -10.25 -12.25 -19.97
N LEU A 183 -10.78 -11.06 -20.22
CA LEU A 183 -11.73 -10.84 -21.30
C LEU A 183 -11.02 -11.06 -22.64
N LYS A 184 -11.47 -12.08 -23.38
CA LYS A 184 -10.84 -12.49 -24.65
C LYS A 184 -10.89 -11.41 -25.73
N ASP A 185 -11.83 -10.46 -25.61
CA ASP A 185 -12.07 -9.39 -26.58
C ASP A 185 -11.60 -8.01 -26.07
N ASP A 186 -10.84 -7.97 -24.97
CA ASP A 186 -10.32 -6.73 -24.40
C ASP A 186 -8.84 -6.56 -24.74
N GLU A 187 -8.58 -5.84 -25.83
CA GLU A 187 -7.23 -5.57 -26.32
C GLU A 187 -6.39 -4.71 -25.35
N LEU A 188 -7.05 -3.93 -24.47
CA LEU A 188 -6.38 -3.02 -23.52
C LEU A 188 -6.15 -3.66 -22.15
N TYR A 189 -6.71 -4.84 -21.90
CA TYR A 189 -6.57 -5.59 -20.66
C TYR A 189 -5.13 -5.69 -20.17
N ALA A 190 -4.20 -6.10 -21.05
CA ALA A 190 -2.80 -6.30 -20.68
C ALA A 190 -2.13 -4.98 -20.24
N THR A 191 -2.49 -3.88 -20.90
CA THR A 191 -2.03 -2.53 -20.56
C THR A 191 -2.60 -2.08 -19.21
N ARG A 192 -3.89 -2.31 -18.95
CA ARG A 192 -4.51 -2.00 -17.65
C ARG A 192 -3.85 -2.76 -16.52
N LEU A 193 -3.66 -4.08 -16.69
CA LEU A 193 -2.99 -4.91 -15.68
C LEU A 193 -1.56 -4.45 -15.41
N SER A 194 -0.79 -4.12 -16.46
CA SER A 194 0.57 -3.61 -16.31
C SER A 194 0.60 -2.28 -15.56
N MET A 195 -0.30 -1.35 -15.90
CA MET A 195 -0.42 -0.05 -15.26
C MET A 195 -0.84 -0.18 -13.79
N ALA A 196 -1.83 -1.02 -13.49
CA ALA A 196 -2.30 -1.28 -12.13
C ALA A 196 -1.18 -1.86 -11.26
N ARG A 197 -0.38 -2.81 -11.77
CA ARG A 197 0.77 -3.36 -11.04
C ARG A 197 1.86 -2.32 -10.77
N ARG A 198 2.15 -1.45 -11.73
CA ARG A 198 3.09 -0.33 -11.54
C ARG A 198 2.58 0.66 -10.50
N PHE A 199 1.30 0.98 -10.55
CA PHE A 199 0.65 1.84 -9.57
C PHE A 199 0.71 1.22 -8.17
N LEU A 200 0.43 -0.08 -8.04
CA LEU A 200 0.55 -0.80 -6.77
C LEU A 200 1.99 -0.77 -6.25
N GLY A 201 2.97 -1.02 -7.12
CA GLY A 201 4.39 -0.90 -6.78
C GLY A 201 4.75 0.47 -6.22
N TYR A 202 4.30 1.54 -6.87
CA TYR A 202 4.46 2.91 -6.37
C TYR A 202 3.82 3.11 -4.99
N LEU A 203 2.58 2.66 -4.80
CA LEU A 203 1.87 2.80 -3.53
C LEU A 203 2.58 2.07 -2.38
N TYR A 204 3.20 0.92 -2.65
CA TYR A 204 3.96 0.16 -1.65
C TYR A 204 5.21 0.90 -1.14
N GLU A 205 5.74 1.83 -1.92
CA GLU A 205 6.88 2.68 -1.51
C GLU A 205 6.45 3.87 -0.64
N GLN A 206 5.17 4.26 -0.67
CA GLN A 206 4.67 5.41 0.06
C GLN A 206 4.43 5.09 1.54
N THR A 207 4.50 6.09 2.41
CA THR A 207 4.24 5.90 3.86
C THR A 207 3.34 6.97 4.45
N GLU A 208 3.04 8.01 3.66
CA GLU A 208 2.19 9.13 4.03
C GLU A 208 1.53 9.67 2.75
N LEU A 209 0.28 10.15 2.86
CA LEU A 209 -0.42 10.78 1.76
C LEU A 209 -0.07 12.27 1.72
N THR A 210 0.97 12.61 0.96
CA THR A 210 1.32 14.01 0.66
C THR A 210 0.55 14.50 -0.57
N PRO A 211 0.48 15.83 -0.82
CA PRO A 211 -0.14 16.35 -2.04
C PRO A 211 0.47 15.78 -3.33
N GLU A 212 1.78 15.54 -3.35
CA GLU A 212 2.47 14.93 -4.49
C GLU A 212 2.04 13.47 -4.68
N VAL A 213 1.89 12.71 -3.59
CA VAL A 213 1.40 11.33 -3.65
C VAL A 213 -0.04 11.28 -4.15
N GLU A 214 -0.89 12.20 -3.68
CA GLU A 214 -2.28 12.33 -4.13
C GLU A 214 -2.37 12.65 -5.63
N GLU A 215 -1.52 13.54 -6.13
CA GLU A 215 -1.45 13.86 -7.57
C GLU A 215 -1.01 12.65 -8.41
N VAL A 216 0.00 11.89 -7.95
CA VAL A 216 0.44 10.68 -8.64
C VAL A 216 -0.64 9.60 -8.62
N ILE A 217 -1.34 9.42 -7.49
CA ILE A 217 -2.51 8.53 -7.39
C ILE A 217 -3.56 8.94 -8.44
N ALA A 218 -3.95 10.21 -8.47
CA ALA A 218 -4.94 10.71 -9.42
C ALA A 218 -4.51 10.49 -10.87
N THR A 219 -3.22 10.68 -11.17
CA THR A 219 -2.65 10.46 -12.50
C THR A 219 -2.77 8.99 -12.93
N TYR A 220 -2.41 8.04 -12.07
CA TYR A 220 -2.57 6.61 -12.36
C TYR A 220 -4.03 6.22 -12.54
N VAL A 221 -4.92 6.67 -11.65
CA VAL A 221 -6.34 6.33 -11.72
C VAL A 221 -6.97 6.91 -12.99
N ASN A 222 -6.65 8.15 -13.37
CA ASN A 222 -7.14 8.74 -14.61
C ASN A 222 -6.60 8.02 -15.85
N SER A 223 -5.33 7.63 -15.85
CA SER A 223 -4.75 6.82 -16.93
C SER A 223 -5.45 5.46 -17.06
N LEU A 224 -5.82 4.82 -15.95
CA LEU A 224 -6.60 3.59 -15.95
C LEU A 224 -8.01 3.79 -16.50
N ARG A 225 -8.65 4.93 -16.21
CA ARG A 225 -9.97 5.30 -16.77
C ARG A 225 -9.93 5.49 -18.29
N GLU A 226 -8.83 6.01 -18.83
CA GLU A 226 -8.64 6.18 -20.28
C GLU A 226 -8.50 4.85 -21.03
N LEU A 227 -8.16 3.76 -20.34
CA LEU A 227 -8.01 2.43 -20.93
C LEU A 227 -9.33 1.64 -21.00
N HIS A 228 -10.45 2.37 -21.05
CA HIS A 228 -11.83 1.86 -21.19
C HIS A 228 -12.15 0.68 -20.24
N PRO A 229 -12.00 0.86 -18.92
CA PRO A 229 -12.31 -0.18 -17.95
C PRO A 229 -13.81 -0.50 -17.92
N GLY A 230 -14.16 -1.74 -17.54
CA GLY A 230 -15.54 -2.15 -17.34
C GLY A 230 -16.23 -1.41 -16.18
N LYS A 231 -17.55 -1.58 -16.04
CA LYS A 231 -18.32 -0.84 -15.02
C LYS A 231 -17.82 -1.08 -13.58
N GLY A 232 -17.60 -2.34 -13.19
CA GLY A 232 -17.10 -2.66 -11.84
C GLY A 232 -15.66 -2.19 -11.60
N GLU A 233 -14.86 -2.13 -12.65
CA GLU A 233 -13.52 -1.53 -12.58
C GLU A 233 -13.61 -0.02 -12.32
N VAL A 234 -14.52 0.70 -12.99
CA VAL A 234 -14.75 2.14 -12.75
C VAL A 234 -15.20 2.41 -11.32
N GLU A 235 -16.11 1.60 -10.77
CA GLU A 235 -16.57 1.73 -9.39
C GLU A 235 -15.39 1.60 -8.40
N CYS A 236 -14.50 0.63 -8.60
CA CYS A 236 -13.27 0.48 -7.81
C CYS A 236 -12.32 1.68 -7.96
N LEU A 237 -12.09 2.17 -9.18
CA LEU A 237 -11.24 3.33 -9.44
C LEU A 237 -11.79 4.62 -8.80
N ASP A 238 -13.11 4.78 -8.78
CA ASP A 238 -13.79 5.91 -8.14
C ASP A 238 -13.66 5.87 -6.61
N GLU A 239 -13.56 4.68 -6.00
CA GLU A 239 -13.23 4.54 -4.57
C GLU A 239 -11.77 4.86 -4.23
N ILE A 240 -10.83 4.58 -5.15
CA ILE A 240 -9.40 4.88 -4.93
C ILE A 240 -9.11 6.38 -5.05
N SER A 241 -9.62 7.01 -6.11
CA SER A 241 -9.44 8.44 -6.33
C SER A 241 -10.60 8.96 -7.17
N PRO A 242 -11.58 9.64 -6.57
CA PRO A 242 -12.76 10.09 -7.29
C PRO A 242 -12.39 11.04 -8.42
N PRO A 243 -13.17 11.08 -9.52
CA PRO A 243 -12.90 12.00 -10.62
C PRO A 243 -12.94 13.44 -10.10
N SER A 244 -11.92 14.23 -10.43
CA SER A 244 -11.96 15.67 -10.17
C SER A 244 -13.15 16.30 -10.90
N THR A 245 -13.66 17.42 -10.41
CA THR A 245 -14.81 18.13 -11.00
C THR A 245 -14.63 18.45 -12.49
N LEU A 246 -13.39 18.52 -12.99
CA LEU A 246 -13.06 18.69 -14.42
C LEU A 246 -13.27 17.40 -15.26
N VAL A 247 -13.11 16.22 -14.67
CA VAL A 247 -13.36 14.92 -15.32
C VAL A 247 -14.86 14.67 -15.49
N HIS A 248 -15.72 15.21 -14.60
CA HIS A 248 -17.16 15.21 -14.84
C HIS A 248 -17.51 15.91 -16.17
N THR A 249 -16.86 17.02 -16.50
CA THR A 249 -17.02 17.71 -17.79
C THR A 249 -16.61 16.83 -18.97
N TRP A 250 -15.50 16.10 -18.89
CA TRP A 250 -15.07 15.18 -19.96
C TRP A 250 -16.00 13.97 -20.12
N ARG A 251 -16.55 13.44 -19.03
CA ARG A 251 -17.55 12.35 -19.06
C ARG A 251 -18.85 12.80 -19.75
N TRP A 252 -19.22 14.08 -19.64
CA TRP A 252 -20.29 14.71 -20.43
C TRP A 252 -19.90 14.94 -21.90
N VAL A 253 -18.70 15.45 -22.17
CA VAL A 253 -18.23 15.74 -23.54
C VAL A 253 -18.06 14.44 -24.36
N ALA A 254 -17.50 13.39 -23.78
CA ALA A 254 -17.40 12.07 -24.41
C ALA A 254 -18.77 11.39 -24.57
N GLY A 255 -19.67 11.54 -23.59
CA GLY A 255 -21.05 11.03 -23.67
C GLY A 255 -21.90 11.71 -24.75
N ILE A 256 -21.70 13.01 -24.97
CA ILE A 256 -22.35 13.77 -26.05
C ILE A 256 -21.73 13.40 -27.42
N GLY A 257 -20.41 13.21 -27.49
CA GLY A 257 -19.73 12.78 -28.73
C GLY A 257 -20.24 11.42 -29.23
N ILE A 258 -20.38 10.43 -28.35
CA ILE A 258 -20.85 9.09 -28.73
C ILE A 258 -22.35 9.09 -29.13
N SER A 259 -23.18 9.95 -28.52
CA SER A 259 -24.57 10.13 -28.96
C SER A 259 -24.68 10.87 -30.31
N PHE A 260 -23.81 11.83 -30.59
CA PHE A 260 -23.82 12.54 -31.87
C PHE A 260 -23.40 11.64 -33.04
N PHE A 261 -22.35 10.82 -32.85
CA PHE A 261 -21.92 9.88 -33.91
C PHE A 261 -22.90 8.72 -34.10
N SER A 262 -23.56 8.22 -33.05
CA SER A 262 -24.57 7.16 -33.20
C SER A 262 -25.89 7.63 -33.82
N ILE A 263 -26.23 8.92 -33.72
CA ILE A 263 -27.38 9.53 -34.41
C ILE A 263 -27.03 9.83 -35.87
N ILE A 264 -25.85 10.40 -36.15
CA ILE A 264 -25.44 10.73 -37.53
C ILE A 264 -25.12 9.46 -38.36
N LEU A 265 -24.63 8.39 -37.73
CA LEU A 265 -24.39 7.10 -38.41
C LEU A 265 -25.64 6.22 -38.54
N ARG A 266 -26.77 6.57 -37.88
CA ARG A 266 -28.05 5.87 -38.06
C ARG A 266 -28.86 6.35 -39.26
N GLU A 267 -28.55 7.52 -39.83
CA GLU A 267 -29.29 8.08 -40.97
C GLU A 267 -28.62 7.87 -42.33
N LYS A 268 -27.44 7.24 -42.40
CA LYS A 268 -26.88 6.81 -43.69
C LYS A 268 -26.46 5.36 -43.65
N SER A 269 -27.36 4.52 -44.15
CA SER A 269 -27.07 3.19 -44.65
C SER A 269 -25.80 3.24 -45.52
N ILE A 270 -24.75 2.52 -45.09
CA ILE A 270 -23.51 2.33 -45.86
C ILE A 270 -23.79 1.71 -47.25
N SER A 271 -24.98 1.12 -47.46
CA SER A 271 -25.44 0.63 -48.75
C SER A 271 -25.76 1.74 -49.77
N GLU A 272 -26.12 2.96 -49.35
CA GLU A 272 -26.41 4.08 -50.27
C GLU A 272 -25.13 4.77 -50.78
N LEU A 273 -24.00 4.63 -50.08
CA LEU A 273 -22.74 5.28 -50.46
C LEU A 273 -21.94 4.51 -51.51
N ILE A 274 -22.29 3.23 -51.76
CA ILE A 274 -21.62 2.37 -52.75
C ILE A 274 -22.49 2.18 -54.00
N SER A 275 -23.75 2.59 -53.98
CA SER A 275 -24.69 2.40 -55.09
C SER A 275 -25.32 3.71 -55.55
N GLY A 276 -24.55 4.54 -56.26
CA GLY A 276 -25.11 5.48 -57.24
C GLY A 276 -24.52 6.88 -57.27
N THR A 277 -23.60 7.12 -58.21
CA THR A 277 -23.66 8.32 -59.06
C THR A 277 -23.01 8.02 -60.41
N ASN A 278 -23.84 7.57 -61.36
CA ASN A 278 -23.56 7.77 -62.78
C ASN A 278 -24.23 9.07 -63.23
N LEU A 279 -23.69 9.64 -64.33
CA LEU A 279 -24.18 10.79 -65.13
C LEU A 279 -23.62 12.14 -64.64
N THR A 280 -22.98 13.00 -65.45
CA THR A 280 -23.04 13.24 -66.89
C THR A 280 -21.91 14.24 -67.24
N VAL A 281 -21.10 13.97 -68.27
CA VAL A 281 -20.29 15.01 -68.95
C VAL A 281 -20.97 15.27 -70.29
N ASN A 282 -21.56 16.46 -70.43
CA ASN A 282 -22.24 16.88 -71.65
C ASN A 282 -21.24 17.25 -72.75
N SER A 283 -21.60 16.78 -73.94
CA SER A 283 -21.24 17.18 -75.30
C SER A 283 -20.71 18.60 -75.49
N VAL A 284 -19.63 18.71 -76.30
CA VAL A 284 -19.58 19.67 -77.41
C VAL A 284 -19.08 18.94 -78.65
N ASP A 285 -19.86 19.13 -79.70
CA ASP A 285 -19.84 18.56 -81.03
C ASP A 285 -18.73 19.18 -81.91
N THR A 286 -18.15 18.39 -82.82
CA THR A 286 -17.77 18.79 -84.18
C THR A 286 -17.19 17.58 -84.93
N THR A 287 -18.01 17.02 -85.85
CA THR A 287 -17.70 16.75 -87.28
C THR A 287 -16.24 16.40 -87.66
N GLU A 288 -15.91 15.36 -88.44
CA GLU A 288 -16.55 14.87 -89.66
C GLU A 288 -15.81 13.62 -90.23
N LEU A 289 -16.58 12.80 -90.96
CA LEU A 289 -16.24 12.01 -92.16
C LEU A 289 -15.22 10.85 -92.14
N LYS A 290 -15.80 9.64 -92.18
CA LYS A 290 -15.60 8.55 -93.16
C LYS A 290 -14.26 8.51 -93.94
N LYS A 291 -13.49 7.44 -93.72
CA LYS A 291 -13.44 6.27 -94.62
C LYS A 291 -12.79 5.07 -93.93
#